data_AF-A0A1M7GF61-F1
#
_entry.id   AF-A0A1M7GF61-F1
#
_cell.length_a   1.000
_cell.length_b   1.000
_cell.length_c   1.000
_cell.angle_alpha   90.00
_cell.angle_beta   90.00
_cell.angle_gamma   90.00
#
_symmetry.space_group_name_H-M   'P 1'
#
loop_
_entity.id
_entity.type
_entity.pdbx_description
1 polymer ?
#
loop_
_entity_poly.entity_id
_entity_poly.type
_entity_poly.pdbx_seq_one_letter_code
_entity_poly.pdbx_strand_id
1 'polypeptide(L)' 'MYKDYNMNQLTIPLDIEVMIPDDDIAVAVNEMVESIPEAPFKAFEHDVGASSYHPRMMM' A
#
# COMPACT_ATOMS: atom_id res chain seq x y z
N MET A 1 2.89 5.86 -17.24
CA MET A 1 1.46 5.98 -16.86
C MET A 1 1.41 5.90 -15.36
N TYR A 2 1.03 6.98 -14.69
CA TYR A 2 0.86 7.00 -13.24
C TYR A 2 -0.31 6.07 -12.86
N LYS A 3 -0.12 5.24 -11.84
CA LYS A 3 -1.15 4.39 -11.26
C LYS A 3 -1.14 4.66 -9.77
N ASP A 4 -2.30 5.11 -9.28
CA ASP A 4 -2.50 5.41 -7.87
C ASP A 4 -2.74 4.09 -7.12
N TYR A 5 -1.65 3.51 -6.62
CA TYR A 5 -1.67 2.24 -5.89
C TYR A 5 -1.88 2.49 -4.40
N ASN A 6 -2.98 1.96 -3.85
CA ASN A 6 -3.29 1.99 -2.42
C ASN A 6 -3.61 0.57 -1.92
N MET A 7 -3.64 0.40 -0.59
CA MET A 7 -3.85 -0.90 0.05
C MET A 7 -5.14 -1.61 -0.40
N ASN A 8 -6.18 -0.85 -0.76
CA ASN A 8 -7.49 -1.36 -1.21
C ASN A 8 -7.44 -2.11 -2.55
N GLN A 9 -6.32 -2.06 -3.28
CA GLN A 9 -6.15 -2.76 -4.56
C GLN A 9 -5.65 -4.20 -4.41
N LEU A 10 -5.27 -4.64 -3.20
CA LEU A 10 -5.03 -6.04 -2.92
C LEU A 10 -6.37 -6.77 -2.85
N THR A 11 -6.78 -7.41 -3.95
CA THR A 11 -8.00 -8.23 -3.96
C THR A 11 -7.70 -9.56 -3.28
N ILE A 12 -7.74 -9.58 -1.94
CA ILE A 12 -7.75 -10.83 -1.19
C ILE A 12 -9.16 -11.42 -1.33
N PRO A 13 -9.32 -12.71 -1.70
CA PRO A 13 -10.65 -13.30 -1.82
C PRO A 13 -11.32 -13.36 -0.44
N LEU A 14 -12.55 -12.86 -0.38
CA LEU A 14 -13.39 -12.62 0.81
C LEU A 14 -13.01 -11.38 1.63
N ASP A 15 -14.04 -10.76 2.19
CA ASP A 15 -14.14 -9.60 3.08
C ASP A 15 -13.32 -9.76 4.38
N ILE A 16 -12.03 -10.11 4.30
CA ILE A 16 -11.17 -10.26 5.49
C ILE A 16 -11.01 -8.91 6.17
N GLU A 17 -11.06 -7.80 5.43
CA GLU A 17 -11.11 -6.44 6.00
C GLU A 17 -12.28 -6.27 6.97
N VAL A 18 -13.48 -6.79 6.66
CA VAL A 18 -14.64 -6.73 7.58
C VAL A 18 -14.40 -7.55 8.85
N MET A 19 -13.45 -8.50 8.82
CA MET A 19 -13.05 -9.27 10.00
C MET A 19 -11.98 -8.59 10.84
N ILE A 20 -11.34 -7.52 10.35
CA ILE A 20 -10.33 -6.74 11.08
C ILE A 20 -11.07 -5.69 11.93
N PRO A 21 -11.00 -5.74 13.26
CA PRO A 21 -11.57 -4.72 14.11
C PRO A 21 -10.94 -3.34 13.88
N ASP A 22 -11.70 -2.26 14.08
CA ASP A 22 -11.17 -0.89 13.95
C ASP A 22 -10.01 -0.57 14.93
N ASP A 23 -9.98 -1.25 16.09
CA ASP A 23 -8.94 -1.14 17.12
C ASP A 23 -7.78 -2.15 16.91
N ASP A 24 -7.71 -2.77 15.72
CA ASP A 24 -6.64 -3.71 15.40
C ASP A 24 -5.35 -2.98 15.03
N ILE A 25 -4.22 -3.57 15.41
CA ILE A 25 -2.89 -3.05 15.08
C ILE A 25 -2.64 -2.95 13.57
N ALA A 26 -3.27 -3.81 12.76
CA ALA A 26 -3.18 -3.75 11.31
C ALA A 26 -3.69 -2.42 10.75
N VAL A 27 -4.76 -1.86 11.34
CA VAL A 27 -5.32 -0.55 10.95
C VAL A 27 -4.34 0.56 11.29
N ALA A 28 -3.78 0.56 12.51
CA ALA A 28 -2.79 1.54 12.93
C ALA A 28 -1.51 1.49 12.08
N VAL A 29 -1.05 0.30 11.70
CA VAL A 29 0.10 0.12 10.80
C VAL A 29 -0.23 0.62 9.39
N ASN A 30 -1.43 0.32 8.87
CA ASN A 30 -1.88 0.83 7.56
C ASN A 30 -1.94 2.36 7.53
N GLU A 31 -2.53 2.99 8.55
CA GLU A 31 -2.57 4.46 8.66
C GLU A 31 -1.16 5.06 8.74
N MET A 32 -0.26 4.42 9.48
CA MET A 32 1.14 4.84 9.56
C MET A 32 1.81 4.79 8.18
N VAL A 33 1.65 3.69 7.43
CA VAL A 33 2.25 3.50 6.10
C VAL A 33 1.66 4.49 5.08
N GLU A 34 0.35 4.73 5.09
CA GLU A 34 -0.31 5.68 4.19
C GLU A 34 0.01 7.15 4.53
N SER A 35 0.40 7.45 5.78
CA SER A 35 0.86 8.79 6.17
C SER A 35 2.24 9.16 5.63
N ILE A 36 3.01 8.20 5.11
CA ILE A 36 4.37 8.44 4.61
C ILE A 36 4.29 9.25 3.31
N PRO A 37 4.99 10.40 3.21
CA PRO A 37 5.04 11.21 2.00
C PRO A 37 5.52 10.40 0.79
N GLU A 38 5.19 10.82 -0.43
CA GLU A 38 5.61 10.10 -1.64
C GLU A 38 7.12 10.25 -1.94
N ALA A 39 7.74 11.33 -1.46
CA ALA A 39 9.12 11.69 -1.76
C ALA A 39 10.19 10.60 -1.48
N PRO A 40 10.14 9.84 -0.36
CA PRO A 40 11.07 8.74 -0.10
C PRO A 40 10.88 7.56 -1.06
N PHE A 41 9.67 7.38 -1.63
CA PHE A 41 9.38 6.27 -2.53
C PHE A 41 9.95 6.48 -3.94
N LYS A 42 10.26 7.73 -4.33
CA LYS A 42 10.90 8.05 -5.62
C LYS A 42 12.22 7.34 -5.83
N ALA A 43 12.95 7.03 -4.76
CA ALA A 43 14.21 6.28 -4.86
C ALA A 43 14.02 4.84 -5.40
N PHE A 44 12.81 4.31 -5.33
CA PHE A 44 12.45 2.97 -5.80
C PHE A 44 11.70 3.00 -7.15
N GLU A 45 11.44 4.18 -7.70
CA GLU A 45 10.91 4.32 -9.05
C GLU A 45 11.98 3.89 -10.07
N HIS A 46 11.55 3.15 -11.09
CA HIS A 46 12.42 2.68 -12.16
C HIS A 46 12.05 3.41 -13.46
N ASP A 47 13.05 4.00 -14.12
CA ASP A 47 12.87 4.68 -15.42
C ASP A 47 12.53 3.70 -16.56
N VAL A 48 12.85 2.41 -16.38
CA VAL A 48 12.64 1.35 -17.37
C VAL A 48 11.98 0.12 -16.76
N GLY A 49 10.91 -0.34 -17.39
CA GLY A 49 10.08 -1.43 -16.88
C GLY A 49 9.13 -0.99 -15.76
N ALA A 50 7.97 -1.64 -15.67
CA ALA A 50 7.07 -1.41 -14.55
C ALA A 50 7.53 -2.26 -13.36
N SER A 51 7.65 -1.68 -12.17
CA SER A 51 7.81 -2.47 -10.95
C SER A 51 6.60 -3.40 -10.80
N SER A 52 6.83 -4.63 -10.30
CA SER A 52 5.74 -5.58 -10.10
C SER A 52 4.72 -5.08 -9.07
N TYR A 53 5.16 -4.25 -8.13
CA TYR A 53 4.35 -3.66 -7.06
C TYR A 53 4.80 -2.24 -6.73
N HIS A 54 3.93 -1.44 -6.11
CA HIS A 54 4.28 -0.12 -5.60
C HIS A 54 5.10 -0.25 -4.31
N PRO A 55 6.19 0.53 -4.11
CA PRO A 55 7.06 0.39 -2.93
C PRO A 55 6.33 0.50 -1.59
N ARG A 56 5.26 1.30 -1.54
CA ARG A 56 4.40 1.45 -0.35
C ARG A 56 3.65 0.17 0.02
N MET A 57 3.30 -0.66 -0.96
CA MET A 57 2.55 -1.91 -0.76
C MET A 57 3.42 -3.06 -0.22
N MET A 58 4.75 -2.86 -0.17
CA MET A 58 5.72 -3.83 0.32
C MET A 58 6.20 -3.51 1.75
N MET A 59 5.67 -2.45 2.37
CA MET A 59 5.90 -2.08 3.77
C MET A 59 4.77 -2.62 4.64
#